data_AF-Q4CYG6-F1
#
_entry.id   AF-Q4CYG6-F1
#
_cell.length_a   1.000
_cell.length_b   1.000
_cell.length_c   1.000
_cell.angle_alpha   90.00
_cell.angle_beta   90.00
_cell.angle_gamma   90.00
#
_symmetry.space_group_name_H-M   'P 1'
#
loop_
_entity.id
_entity.type
_entity.pdbx_description
1 polymer ?
#
loop_
_entity_poly.entity_id
_entity_poly.type
_entity_poly.pdbx_seq_one_letter_code
_entity_poly.pdbx_strand_id
1 'polypeptide(L)'
;MMFSSRLLHLRRTVRGFRQASAPPRGFLRDDPLTRWSERLLNGWPNRCLHSHLFVGLEGCTSAFNAMNSIRTCMHFGTTFPPFFLSLKRAEDIRSLHPRCTAGKTNSEDLTRPGATLSQVARFGEDLFLDDPSFGQIPLVALENYTNRSESILSCRLSSSARIVVGHENNGVSRKYIDKMDVSGGKGCRAERVVYVPQYGTISSLNVVTSMGIALFYATLDARYPSARSLLRDTEDGRENGSGHELDELHAYQRFFRQQIPRTAAECNSSRVDQRPIHPLYYKKDATGILEMHRHLRQLMLRVCSHRRFSSSPGRFGLFVVYENERDQRSFAGIVRNANAFLVDQVLYFGRKKINVVGTVGTQHYTPPVYLGPFDVEDGSDAETWATKLLQRVELENGGNISWWFLDCGHAFLYMDSTSVNETAKEPEKMETRDSVEALTWYNTHRADPDFTLSLCDTEERIRETAQGGVVLLVPQEGILPTFCLLQRCQKILTLLPYAENTEGSAGLPVSVAAGVALQRLSAVMHPRVSIF
;
A
#
# COMPACT_ATOMS: atom_id res chain seq x y z
N MET A 1 3.13 -40.32 -15.88
CA MET A 1 1.82 -39.60 -15.96
C MET A 1 2.09 -38.17 -16.42
N MET A 2 1.25 -37.60 -17.27
CA MET A 2 1.58 -36.38 -18.04
C MET A 2 1.46 -35.09 -17.22
N PHE A 3 2.58 -34.41 -16.96
CA PHE A 3 2.57 -32.98 -16.62
C PHE A 3 2.78 -32.16 -17.90
N SER A 4 1.70 -31.53 -18.38
CA SER A 4 1.76 -30.60 -19.51
C SER A 4 2.42 -29.28 -19.06
N SER A 5 3.73 -29.16 -19.28
CA SER A 5 4.44 -27.88 -19.16
C SER A 5 4.03 -26.96 -20.32
N ARG A 6 2.96 -26.18 -20.14
CA ARG A 6 2.61 -25.08 -21.05
C ARG A 6 3.65 -23.96 -20.91
N LEU A 7 4.73 -24.11 -21.68
CA LEU A 7 5.76 -23.09 -21.90
C LEU A 7 5.11 -21.75 -22.24
N LEU A 8 5.32 -20.75 -21.39
CA LEU A 8 4.91 -19.37 -21.63
C LEU A 8 5.74 -18.79 -22.78
N HIS A 9 5.17 -18.77 -23.98
CA HIS A 9 5.72 -18.01 -25.09
C HIS A 9 5.79 -16.52 -24.72
N LEU A 10 7.00 -16.05 -24.41
CA LEU A 10 7.38 -14.64 -24.36
C LEU A 10 7.32 -14.02 -25.77
N ARG A 11 6.11 -13.88 -26.32
CA ARG A 11 5.89 -13.04 -27.51
C ARG A 11 6.14 -11.58 -27.11
N ARG A 12 7.07 -10.93 -27.82
CA ARG A 12 7.29 -9.48 -27.81
C ARG A 12 5.95 -8.75 -27.73
N THR A 13 5.68 -8.04 -26.63
CA THR A 13 4.52 -7.17 -26.51
C THR A 13 4.69 -5.94 -27.39
N VAL A 14 4.20 -6.08 -28.63
CA VAL A 14 4.01 -4.99 -29.59
C VAL A 14 3.30 -3.82 -28.92
N ARG A 15 3.86 -2.61 -29.08
CA ARG A 15 3.29 -1.28 -28.72
C ARG A 15 2.13 -1.36 -27.71
N GLY A 16 2.48 -1.47 -26.42
CA GLY A 16 1.49 -1.48 -25.34
C GLY A 16 0.65 -0.20 -25.33
N PHE A 17 -0.58 -0.28 -25.87
CA PHE A 17 -1.61 0.72 -25.64
C PHE A 17 -1.79 0.85 -24.14
N ARG A 18 -1.53 2.06 -23.61
CA ARG A 18 -1.64 2.33 -22.17
C ARG A 18 -3.09 2.16 -21.74
N GLN A 19 -3.40 1.03 -21.09
CA GLN A 19 -4.68 0.83 -20.40
C GLN A 19 -4.87 1.84 -19.24
N ALA A 20 -3.80 2.56 -18.86
CA ALA A 20 -3.85 3.72 -17.99
C ALA A 20 -4.57 4.95 -18.61
N SER A 21 -4.73 5.01 -19.94
CA SER A 21 -5.21 6.19 -20.69
C SER A 21 -6.67 6.13 -21.11
N ALA A 22 -7.35 4.99 -20.94
CA ALA A 22 -8.78 4.89 -21.21
C ALA A 22 -9.57 5.26 -19.93
N PRO A 23 -10.34 6.36 -19.91
CA PRO A 23 -11.26 6.63 -18.81
C PRO A 23 -12.36 5.56 -18.73
N PRO A 24 -13.03 5.38 -17.57
CA PRO A 24 -14.23 4.56 -17.49
C PRO A 24 -15.26 5.03 -18.53
N ARG A 25 -15.91 4.07 -19.21
CA ARG A 25 -16.92 4.36 -20.23
C ARG A 25 -18.23 4.77 -19.56
N GLY A 26 -18.29 6.04 -19.17
CA GLY A 26 -19.35 6.63 -18.36
C GLY A 26 -18.91 6.82 -16.92
N PHE A 27 -19.13 8.01 -16.38
CA PHE A 27 -19.10 8.28 -14.95
C PHE A 27 -20.51 8.12 -14.42
N LEU A 28 -20.71 7.16 -13.50
CA LEU A 28 -21.87 7.17 -12.62
C LEU A 28 -21.59 8.18 -11.51
N ARG A 29 -22.58 9.00 -11.14
CA ARG A 29 -22.42 10.06 -10.14
C ARG A 29 -21.97 9.50 -8.78
N ASP A 30 -22.38 8.27 -8.50
CA ASP A 30 -22.22 7.58 -7.22
C ASP A 30 -21.20 6.42 -7.30
N ASP A 31 -20.22 6.48 -8.23
CA ASP A 31 -19.14 5.49 -8.33
C ASP A 31 -18.31 5.44 -7.02
N PRO A 32 -18.37 4.35 -6.23
CA PRO A 32 -17.70 4.27 -4.93
C PRO A 32 -16.20 4.52 -4.99
N LEU A 33 -15.56 4.19 -6.12
CA LEU A 33 -14.13 4.37 -6.35
C LEU A 33 -13.71 5.85 -6.38
N THR A 34 -14.67 6.76 -6.59
CA THR A 34 -14.41 8.19 -6.76
C THR A 34 -15.08 9.07 -5.71
N ARG A 35 -16.11 8.59 -4.99
CA ARG A 35 -16.85 9.31 -3.92
C ARG A 35 -15.94 10.09 -2.96
N TRP A 36 -14.82 9.48 -2.54
CA TRP A 36 -13.82 10.12 -1.66
C TRP A 36 -13.34 11.49 -2.15
N SER A 37 -13.32 11.73 -3.47
CA SER A 37 -12.87 12.99 -4.06
C SER A 37 -13.82 14.16 -3.83
N GLU A 38 -15.03 13.95 -3.31
CA GLU A 38 -15.91 15.04 -2.84
C GLU A 38 -15.30 15.76 -1.63
N ARG A 39 -14.52 15.06 -0.79
CA ARG A 39 -13.83 15.69 0.35
C ARG A 39 -12.87 16.80 -0.08
N LEU A 40 -12.36 16.75 -1.32
CA LEU A 40 -11.48 17.77 -1.90
C LEU A 40 -12.19 19.12 -2.13
N LEU A 41 -13.52 19.15 -2.22
CA LEU A 41 -14.29 20.38 -2.34
C LEU A 41 -14.26 21.23 -1.06
N ASN A 42 -13.92 20.63 0.08
CA ASN A 42 -13.76 21.31 1.36
C ASN A 42 -12.36 21.94 1.54
N GLY A 43 -11.47 21.83 0.53
CA GLY A 43 -10.09 22.28 0.61
C GLY A 43 -9.19 21.37 1.45
N TRP A 44 -8.09 21.92 1.97
CA TRP A 44 -7.19 21.20 2.87
C TRP A 44 -7.72 21.19 4.32
N PRO A 45 -7.58 20.11 5.10
CA PRO A 45 -8.10 20.07 6.47
C PRO A 45 -7.45 21.11 7.38
N ASN A 46 -8.27 21.87 8.12
CA ASN A 46 -7.80 22.87 9.08
C ASN A 46 -7.05 22.25 10.28
N ARG A 47 -7.37 21.00 10.64
CA ARG A 47 -6.62 20.23 11.64
C ARG A 47 -5.66 19.28 10.94
N CYS A 48 -4.38 19.63 10.97
CA CYS A 48 -3.29 18.76 10.54
C CYS A 48 -2.89 17.83 11.69
N LEU A 49 -2.60 16.56 11.39
CA LEU A 49 -2.00 15.61 12.33
C LEU A 49 -0.53 15.98 12.62
N HIS A 50 0.11 16.65 11.65
CA HIS A 50 1.50 17.10 11.71
C HIS A 50 1.61 18.59 11.36
N SER A 51 2.14 19.40 12.29
CA SER A 51 2.30 20.85 12.09
C SER A 51 3.53 21.24 11.26
N HIS A 52 4.49 20.32 11.05
CA HIS A 52 5.75 20.59 10.35
C HIS A 52 6.20 19.45 9.41
N LEU A 53 5.24 18.70 8.85
CA LEU A 53 5.51 17.60 7.91
C LEU A 53 5.01 17.97 6.52
N PHE A 54 5.93 18.00 5.55
CA PHE A 54 5.66 18.41 4.17
C PHE A 54 6.10 17.33 3.20
N VAL A 55 5.44 17.24 2.05
CA VAL A 55 5.72 16.21 1.04
C VAL A 55 5.96 16.83 -0.33
N GLY A 56 7.13 16.56 -0.90
CA GLY A 56 7.49 16.89 -2.28
C GLY A 56 7.56 15.63 -3.14
N LEU A 57 6.89 15.65 -4.29
CA LEU A 57 6.79 14.53 -5.24
C LEU A 57 7.54 14.89 -6.52
N GLU A 58 8.64 14.20 -6.82
CA GLU A 58 9.31 14.30 -8.14
C GLU A 58 8.56 13.52 -9.23
N GLY A 59 7.61 12.67 -8.83
CA GLY A 59 6.76 11.87 -9.70
C GLY A 59 5.27 12.17 -9.57
N CYS A 60 4.48 11.11 -9.60
CA CYS A 60 3.02 11.14 -9.47
C CYS A 60 2.31 11.92 -10.59
N THR A 61 2.94 12.06 -11.76
CA THR A 61 2.46 12.86 -12.91
C THR A 61 1.30 12.23 -13.69
N SER A 62 0.60 11.25 -13.13
CA SER A 62 -0.62 10.65 -13.67
C SER A 62 -1.74 10.80 -12.65
N ALA A 63 -2.97 11.04 -13.11
CA ALA A 63 -4.10 11.32 -12.22
C ALA A 63 -4.24 10.29 -11.09
N PHE A 64 -4.10 8.99 -11.36
CA PHE A 64 -4.21 7.96 -10.32
C PHE A 64 -3.20 8.14 -9.18
N ASN A 65 -1.90 8.33 -9.48
CA ASN A 65 -0.89 8.54 -8.45
C ASN A 65 -1.01 9.94 -7.82
N ALA A 66 -1.33 10.99 -8.59
CA ALA A 66 -1.53 12.34 -8.07
C ALA A 66 -2.68 12.40 -7.05
N MET A 67 -3.86 11.93 -7.45
CA MET A 67 -5.06 11.93 -6.62
C MET A 67 -4.88 11.06 -5.37
N ASN A 68 -4.27 9.88 -5.50
CA ASN A 68 -3.94 9.05 -4.34
C ASN A 68 -2.88 9.69 -3.42
N SER A 69 -1.96 10.50 -3.96
CA SER A 69 -0.96 11.21 -3.15
C SER A 69 -1.59 12.35 -2.34
N ILE A 70 -2.43 13.16 -2.97
CA ILE A 70 -3.25 14.20 -2.32
C ILE A 70 -4.05 13.57 -1.17
N ARG A 71 -4.78 12.49 -1.47
CA ARG A 71 -5.60 11.76 -0.50
C ARG A 71 -4.79 11.20 0.67
N THR A 72 -3.63 10.61 0.40
CA THR A 72 -2.75 10.02 1.43
C THR A 72 -2.18 11.10 2.35
N CYS A 73 -1.72 12.22 1.80
CA CYS A 73 -1.23 13.36 2.58
C CYS A 73 -2.36 14.02 3.41
N MET A 74 -3.57 14.07 2.85
CA MET A 74 -4.77 14.58 3.53
C MET A 74 -5.19 13.69 4.70
N HIS A 75 -5.17 12.36 4.54
CA HIS A 75 -5.49 11.40 5.60
C HIS A 75 -4.49 11.48 6.77
N PHE A 76 -3.18 11.55 6.48
CA PHE A 76 -2.16 11.78 7.50
C PHE A 76 -2.05 13.25 7.93
N GLY A 77 -2.92 14.14 7.46
CA GLY A 77 -2.97 15.55 7.83
C GLY A 77 -1.60 16.25 7.79
N THR A 78 -0.91 16.19 6.64
CA THR A 78 0.33 16.96 6.44
C THR A 78 0.06 18.46 6.48
N THR A 79 1.05 19.27 6.85
CA THR A 79 0.92 20.71 7.15
C THR A 79 0.38 21.51 5.96
N PHE A 80 0.79 21.13 4.76
CA PHE A 80 0.27 21.66 3.51
C PHE A 80 -0.09 20.50 2.56
N PRO A 81 -0.89 20.79 1.51
CA PRO A 81 -1.05 19.86 0.40
C PRO A 81 0.29 19.48 -0.23
N PRO A 82 0.40 18.29 -0.85
CA PRO A 82 1.65 17.82 -1.45
C PRO A 82 2.10 18.72 -2.60
N PHE A 83 3.41 18.91 -2.72
CA PHE A 83 4.08 19.67 -3.76
C PHE A 83 4.45 18.75 -4.91
N PHE A 84 3.84 18.92 -6.08
CA PHE A 84 4.24 18.25 -7.31
C PHE A 84 5.41 19.01 -7.93
N LEU A 85 6.63 18.58 -7.63
CA LEU A 85 7.88 19.31 -7.91
C LEU A 85 8.14 19.45 -9.41
N SER A 86 7.78 18.42 -10.19
CA SER A 86 7.99 18.38 -11.65
C SER A 86 6.85 19.02 -12.47
N LEU A 87 5.78 19.48 -11.83
CA LEU A 87 4.58 20.04 -12.47
C LEU A 87 4.46 21.53 -12.13
N LYS A 88 3.91 22.34 -13.05
CA LYS A 88 3.72 23.79 -12.84
C LYS A 88 2.29 24.16 -12.48
N ARG A 89 1.32 23.30 -12.82
CA ARG A 89 -0.12 23.49 -12.55
C ARG A 89 -0.87 22.15 -12.57
N ALA A 90 -2.12 22.17 -12.09
CA ALA A 90 -2.98 21.00 -12.06
C ALA A 90 -3.28 20.40 -13.45
N GLU A 91 -3.33 21.25 -14.48
CA GLU A 91 -3.55 20.83 -15.87
C GLU A 91 -2.41 19.99 -16.44
N ASP A 92 -1.22 20.00 -15.81
CA ASP A 92 -0.09 19.15 -16.20
C ASP A 92 -0.26 17.69 -15.72
N ILE A 93 -1.24 17.41 -14.84
CA ILE A 93 -1.53 16.05 -14.36
C ILE A 93 -2.18 15.24 -15.49
N ARG A 94 -1.46 14.22 -15.98
CA ARG A 94 -1.87 13.45 -17.16
C ARG A 94 -3.12 12.61 -16.87
N SER A 95 -4.08 12.69 -17.80
CA SER A 95 -5.39 12.01 -17.72
C SER A 95 -6.23 12.43 -16.50
N LEU A 96 -6.02 13.64 -16.00
CA LEU A 96 -6.95 14.29 -15.07
C LEU A 96 -8.20 14.73 -15.84
N HIS A 97 -9.37 14.45 -15.28
CA HIS A 97 -10.66 14.87 -15.82
C HIS A 97 -11.51 15.49 -14.70
N PRO A 98 -12.26 16.59 -14.95
CA PRO A 98 -13.26 17.06 -14.01
C PRO A 98 -14.36 16.01 -13.84
N ARG A 99 -15.00 15.98 -12.67
CA ARG A 99 -16.29 15.31 -12.52
C ARG A 99 -17.32 16.09 -13.34
N CYS A 100 -17.79 15.53 -14.46
CA CYS A 100 -18.94 16.08 -15.15
C CYS A 100 -20.18 15.89 -14.29
N THR A 101 -20.87 16.98 -13.93
CA THR A 101 -22.19 16.92 -13.30
C THR A 101 -23.19 16.36 -14.32
N ALA A 102 -23.51 15.08 -14.20
CA ALA A 102 -24.57 14.43 -14.97
C ALA A 102 -25.96 14.92 -14.48
N GLY A 103 -26.30 16.17 -14.81
CA GLY A 103 -27.57 16.79 -14.46
C GLY A 103 -27.52 18.32 -14.37
N LYS A 104 -28.04 18.99 -15.41
CA LYS A 104 -28.60 20.35 -15.39
C LYS A 104 -27.89 21.39 -14.49
N THR A 105 -26.66 21.73 -14.81
CA THR A 105 -26.05 23.02 -14.43
C THR A 105 -25.65 23.76 -15.70
N ASN A 106 -25.87 25.08 -15.75
CA ASN A 106 -25.52 25.91 -16.89
C ASN A 106 -24.01 25.82 -17.19
N SER A 107 -23.64 26.02 -18.47
CA SER A 107 -22.31 25.77 -19.04
C SER A 107 -21.13 26.54 -18.41
N GLU A 108 -21.38 27.40 -17.43
CA GLU A 108 -20.41 28.36 -16.87
C GLU A 108 -19.81 27.86 -15.54
N ASP A 109 -20.52 27.03 -14.77
CA ASP A 109 -20.06 26.48 -13.48
C ASP A 109 -19.26 25.17 -13.60
N LEU A 110 -18.65 24.93 -14.78
CA LEU A 110 -17.57 23.95 -14.92
C LEU A 110 -16.33 24.48 -14.20
N THR A 111 -16.30 24.29 -12.88
CA THR A 111 -15.14 24.50 -12.01
C THR A 111 -13.92 23.85 -12.67
N ARG A 112 -13.06 24.70 -13.24
CA ARG A 112 -11.83 24.23 -13.90
C ARG A 112 -11.05 23.38 -12.89
N PRO A 113 -10.58 22.17 -13.23
CA PRO A 113 -9.92 21.28 -12.29
C PRO A 113 -8.84 21.95 -11.43
N GLY A 114 -8.09 22.90 -12.02
CA GLY A 114 -7.09 23.69 -11.30
C GLY A 114 -7.61 24.56 -10.16
N ALA A 115 -8.86 25.02 -10.17
CA ALA A 115 -9.43 25.82 -9.07
C ALA A 115 -9.55 24.97 -7.79
N THR A 116 -10.26 23.85 -7.85
CA THR A 116 -10.38 22.92 -6.70
C THR A 116 -9.02 22.34 -6.34
N LEU A 117 -8.22 21.90 -7.32
CA LEU A 117 -6.92 21.30 -7.03
C LEU A 117 -5.90 22.29 -6.46
N SER A 118 -5.98 23.59 -6.74
CA SER A 118 -5.09 24.59 -6.12
C SER A 118 -5.23 24.68 -4.59
N GLN A 119 -6.35 24.21 -4.04
CA GLN A 119 -6.57 24.13 -2.59
C GLN A 119 -6.02 22.85 -1.96
N VAL A 120 -5.79 21.81 -2.76
CA VAL A 120 -5.40 20.45 -2.29
C VAL A 120 -4.16 19.89 -2.99
N ALA A 121 -3.44 20.71 -3.75
CA ALA A 121 -2.16 20.40 -4.38
C ALA A 121 -1.35 21.68 -4.60
N ARG A 122 -0.03 21.60 -4.41
CA ARG A 122 0.93 22.67 -4.74
C ARG A 122 1.82 22.22 -5.90
N PHE A 123 2.38 23.16 -6.65
CA PHE A 123 3.08 22.89 -7.91
C PHE A 123 4.39 23.67 -8.00
N GLY A 124 5.45 23.03 -8.46
CA GLY A 124 6.78 23.62 -8.62
C GLY A 124 7.72 23.29 -7.46
N GLU A 125 8.99 23.07 -7.81
CA GLU A 125 10.06 22.69 -6.88
C GLU A 125 10.52 23.86 -5.98
N ASP A 126 10.61 25.06 -6.53
CA ASP A 126 11.07 26.25 -5.81
C ASP A 126 10.19 26.53 -4.57
N LEU A 127 8.86 26.33 -4.69
CA LEU A 127 7.92 26.45 -3.57
C LEU A 127 8.11 25.38 -2.47
N PHE A 128 8.83 24.30 -2.74
CA PHE A 128 9.14 23.26 -1.75
C PHE A 128 10.54 23.43 -1.12
N LEU A 129 11.48 23.99 -1.87
CA LEU A 129 12.87 24.14 -1.44
C LEU A 129 13.17 25.50 -0.82
N ASP A 130 12.61 26.58 -1.39
CA ASP A 130 12.96 27.97 -1.09
C ASP A 130 11.91 28.75 -0.28
N ASP A 131 10.76 28.15 0.04
CA ASP A 131 9.73 28.79 0.89
C ASP A 131 10.33 29.11 2.28
N PRO A 132 10.44 30.40 2.66
CA PRO A 132 11.06 30.80 3.93
C PRO A 132 10.34 30.28 5.16
N SER A 133 9.04 29.93 5.06
CA SER A 133 8.24 29.41 6.17
C SER A 133 8.71 28.02 6.63
N PHE A 134 9.47 27.29 5.81
CA PHE A 134 10.05 26.00 6.21
C PHE A 134 11.32 26.13 7.05
N GLY A 135 11.90 27.32 7.21
CA GLY A 135 13.06 27.56 8.08
C GLY A 135 14.19 26.54 7.88
N GLN A 136 14.64 25.92 8.97
CA GLN A 136 15.67 24.86 8.96
C GLN A 136 15.08 23.43 8.97
N ILE A 137 13.84 23.23 8.51
CA ILE A 137 13.19 21.91 8.58
C ILE A 137 13.95 20.91 7.66
N PRO A 138 14.42 19.78 8.21
CA PRO A 138 15.34 18.88 7.53
C PRO A 138 14.65 18.19 6.36
N LEU A 139 15.40 18.02 5.26
CA LEU A 139 14.94 17.27 4.11
C LEU A 139 15.30 15.78 4.28
N VAL A 140 14.32 14.90 4.06
CA VAL A 140 14.46 13.44 4.09
C VAL A 140 14.08 12.90 2.72
N ALA A 141 14.96 12.13 2.08
CA ALA A 141 14.66 11.50 0.80
C ALA A 141 14.14 10.06 0.99
N LEU A 142 13.02 9.73 0.38
CA LEU A 142 12.50 8.37 0.31
C LEU A 142 13.04 7.68 -0.95
N GLU A 143 14.16 6.97 -0.81
CA GLU A 143 14.88 6.36 -1.93
C GLU A 143 15.52 5.03 -1.54
N ASN A 144 15.37 4.08 -2.46
CA ASN A 144 16.06 2.80 -2.43
C ASN A 144 17.33 2.90 -3.27
N TYR A 145 18.30 2.04 -3.03
CA TYR A 145 19.45 1.86 -3.92
C TYR A 145 20.39 3.08 -3.99
N THR A 146 20.79 3.57 -2.82
CA THR A 146 21.95 4.45 -2.66
C THR A 146 22.70 4.08 -1.38
N ASN A 147 24.01 4.37 -1.34
CA ASN A 147 24.87 4.11 -0.17
C ASN A 147 24.49 4.94 1.07
N ARG A 148 23.60 5.92 0.91
CA ARG A 148 23.04 6.72 2.00
C ARG A 148 21.75 6.16 2.62
N SER A 149 21.12 5.16 1.99
CA SER A 149 19.81 4.66 2.41
C SER A 149 19.91 3.85 3.71
N GLU A 150 19.21 4.30 4.74
CA GLU A 150 18.97 3.55 5.99
C GLU A 150 17.53 2.99 6.02
N SER A 151 17.31 1.87 6.72
CA SER A 151 15.99 1.26 6.79
C SER A 151 15.08 2.09 7.69
N ILE A 152 13.82 2.27 7.32
CA ILE A 152 12.81 2.92 8.16
C ILE A 152 12.59 2.21 9.51
N LEU A 153 13.03 0.96 9.63
CA LEU A 153 13.02 0.19 10.87
C LEU A 153 14.28 0.44 11.74
N SER A 154 15.37 0.94 11.15
CA SER A 154 16.62 1.30 11.85
C SER A 154 16.68 2.76 12.32
N CYS A 155 15.80 3.63 11.83
CA CYS A 155 15.80 5.06 12.15
C CYS A 155 14.40 5.59 12.51
N ARG A 156 14.33 6.60 13.37
CA ARG A 156 13.12 7.41 13.55
C ARG A 156 13.06 8.56 12.54
N LEU A 157 11.87 8.84 12.03
CA LEU A 157 11.57 10.06 11.28
C LEU A 157 11.26 11.20 12.25
N SER A 158 11.74 12.39 11.93
CA SER A 158 11.46 13.60 12.72
C SER A 158 9.99 13.99 12.62
N SER A 159 9.42 14.50 13.72
CA SER A 159 8.09 15.14 13.73
C SER A 159 8.04 16.43 12.91
N SER A 160 9.21 16.98 12.55
CA SER A 160 9.38 18.10 11.62
C SER A 160 10.31 17.67 10.49
N ALA A 161 9.77 17.51 9.28
CA ALA A 161 10.53 17.06 8.11
C ALA A 161 9.89 17.50 6.78
N ARG A 162 10.72 17.72 5.77
CA ARG A 162 10.32 17.78 4.37
C ARG A 162 10.67 16.44 3.73
N ILE A 163 9.68 15.62 3.39
CA ILE A 163 9.91 14.33 2.73
C ILE A 163 9.89 14.55 1.21
N VAL A 164 11.00 14.29 0.53
CA VAL A 164 11.04 14.20 -0.94
C VAL A 164 10.88 12.74 -1.39
N VAL A 165 9.92 12.50 -2.26
CA VAL A 165 9.57 11.19 -2.80
C VAL A 165 9.91 11.16 -4.29
N GLY A 166 10.67 10.13 -4.69
CA GLY A 166 11.20 10.01 -6.04
C GLY A 166 10.16 9.75 -7.13
N HIS A 167 10.58 9.92 -8.38
CA HIS A 167 9.77 9.62 -9.55
C HIS A 167 9.63 8.10 -9.77
N GLU A 168 8.43 7.62 -10.14
CA GLU A 168 8.06 6.19 -10.17
C GLU A 168 9.06 5.27 -10.91
N ASN A 169 9.68 5.79 -11.97
CA ASN A 169 10.63 5.05 -12.81
C ASN A 169 12.10 5.35 -12.53
N ASN A 170 12.40 6.45 -11.82
CA ASN A 170 13.77 7.01 -11.78
C ASN A 170 14.35 7.08 -10.36
N GLY A 171 13.52 6.93 -9.32
CA GLY A 171 13.89 7.21 -7.94
C GLY A 171 14.00 8.71 -7.67
N VAL A 172 14.73 9.08 -6.63
CA VAL A 172 14.99 10.47 -6.23
C VAL A 172 16.16 11.02 -7.05
N SER A 173 16.08 12.29 -7.46
CA SER A 173 17.15 12.98 -8.17
C SER A 173 18.43 13.10 -7.34
N ARG A 174 19.58 12.93 -7.99
CA ARG A 174 20.91 13.01 -7.36
C ARG A 174 21.15 14.28 -6.53
N LYS A 175 20.56 15.43 -6.90
CA LYS A 175 20.64 16.70 -6.13
C LYS A 175 20.17 16.58 -4.67
N TYR A 176 19.23 15.68 -4.40
CA TYR A 176 18.72 15.40 -3.05
C TYR A 176 19.54 14.34 -2.31
N ILE A 177 20.35 13.53 -3.01
CA ILE A 177 21.08 12.39 -2.44
C ILE A 177 22.56 12.72 -2.25
N ASP A 178 23.21 13.19 -3.30
CA ASP A 178 24.64 13.40 -3.37
C ASP A 178 25.02 14.79 -2.80
N LYS A 179 26.26 14.97 -2.37
CA LYS A 179 26.80 16.33 -2.20
C LYS A 179 27.04 16.86 -3.61
N MET A 180 26.32 17.91 -4.02
CA MET A 180 26.69 18.62 -5.24
C MET A 180 27.96 19.41 -4.97
N ASP A 181 29.02 19.05 -5.68
CA ASP A 181 30.29 19.76 -5.68
C ASP A 181 30.18 21.05 -6.52
N VAL A 182 30.59 22.16 -5.89
CA VAL A 182 30.98 23.45 -6.47
C VAL A 182 29.87 24.44 -6.91
N SER A 183 29.94 25.64 -6.29
CA SER A 183 29.44 26.96 -6.70
C SER A 183 28.03 27.12 -7.31
N GLY A 184 27.07 27.56 -6.48
CA GLY A 184 25.94 28.39 -6.94
C GLY A 184 24.55 27.92 -6.50
N GLY A 185 24.33 26.61 -6.40
CA GLY A 185 23.07 26.07 -5.88
C GLY A 185 23.01 26.12 -4.35
N LYS A 186 21.90 26.56 -3.77
CA LYS A 186 21.58 26.26 -2.36
C LYS A 186 21.56 24.73 -2.22
N GLY A 187 22.31 24.20 -1.26
CA GLY A 187 22.44 22.76 -1.06
C GLY A 187 21.11 22.13 -0.63
N CYS A 188 20.38 21.53 -1.57
CA CYS A 188 19.13 20.81 -1.31
C CYS A 188 19.34 19.33 -0.93
N ARG A 189 20.56 18.93 -0.56
CA ARG A 189 20.87 17.55 -0.16
C ARG A 189 20.07 17.16 1.09
N ALA A 190 19.32 16.07 1.01
CA ALA A 190 18.61 15.49 2.14
C ALA A 190 19.58 15.12 3.26
N GLU A 191 19.22 15.41 4.50
CA GLU A 191 20.00 15.05 5.68
C GLU A 191 20.04 13.54 5.85
N ARG A 192 18.88 12.89 5.66
CA ARG A 192 18.72 11.43 5.68
C ARG A 192 18.12 10.91 4.38
N VAL A 193 18.45 9.67 4.05
CA VAL A 193 17.84 8.93 2.94
C VAL A 193 17.31 7.63 3.52
N VAL A 194 16.02 7.37 3.35
CA VAL A 194 15.32 6.27 4.02
C VAL A 194 14.71 5.34 2.98
N TYR A 195 14.78 4.02 3.21
CA TYR A 195 14.09 3.01 2.40
C TYR A 195 13.10 2.20 3.25
N VAL A 196 12.05 1.71 2.59
CA VAL A 196 11.16 0.69 3.17
C VAL A 196 11.74 -0.68 2.82
N PRO A 197 12.11 -1.52 3.82
CA PRO A 197 12.60 -2.86 3.56
C PRO A 197 11.51 -3.70 2.90
N GLN A 198 11.92 -4.51 1.93
CA GLN A 198 11.07 -5.40 1.15
C GLN A 198 11.73 -6.78 1.16
N TYR A 199 10.93 -7.85 1.05
CA TYR A 199 11.38 -9.25 1.16
C TYR A 199 11.00 -10.09 -0.07
N GLY A 200 10.60 -9.40 -1.14
CA GLY A 200 9.94 -9.97 -2.31
C GLY A 200 10.82 -10.21 -3.52
N THR A 201 10.17 -10.17 -4.67
CA THR A 201 10.82 -10.12 -5.98
C THR A 201 10.82 -8.72 -6.60
N ILE A 202 10.01 -7.76 -6.13
CA ILE A 202 9.99 -6.40 -6.71
C ILE A 202 11.27 -5.59 -6.47
N SER A 203 11.54 -4.65 -7.39
CA SER A 203 12.54 -3.60 -7.19
C SER A 203 12.10 -2.57 -6.15
N SER A 204 10.81 -2.24 -6.13
CA SER A 204 10.26 -1.10 -5.40
C SER A 204 8.74 -1.22 -5.28
N LEU A 205 8.20 -0.66 -4.20
CA LEU A 205 6.75 -0.47 -4.02
C LEU A 205 6.18 0.56 -5.01
N ASN A 206 4.86 0.73 -5.02
CA ASN A 206 4.26 1.92 -5.65
C ASN A 206 4.68 3.18 -4.87
N VAL A 207 4.95 4.28 -5.58
CA VAL A 207 5.41 5.55 -5.00
C VAL A 207 4.52 6.07 -3.87
N VAL A 208 3.19 5.98 -4.04
CA VAL A 208 2.20 6.45 -3.07
C VAL A 208 2.13 5.51 -1.87
N THR A 209 2.29 4.19 -2.09
CA THR A 209 2.39 3.23 -0.99
C THR A 209 3.65 3.45 -0.16
N SER A 210 4.81 3.68 -0.80
CA SER A 210 6.06 4.02 -0.10
C SER A 210 5.87 5.28 0.76
N MET A 211 5.27 6.32 0.17
CA MET A 211 4.97 7.58 0.86
C MET A 211 4.00 7.38 2.04
N GLY A 212 2.92 6.60 1.85
CA GLY A 212 1.98 6.30 2.92
C GLY A 212 2.60 5.54 4.09
N ILE A 213 3.53 4.61 3.81
CA ILE A 213 4.33 3.95 4.84
C ILE A 213 5.22 4.97 5.56
N ALA A 214 5.93 5.85 4.83
CA ALA A 214 6.76 6.88 5.45
C ALA A 214 5.96 7.85 6.34
N LEU A 215 4.78 8.29 5.89
CA LEU A 215 3.88 9.16 6.67
C LEU A 215 3.27 8.44 7.89
N PHE A 216 2.94 7.15 7.76
CA PHE A 216 2.54 6.33 8.91
C PHE A 216 3.66 6.24 9.95
N TYR A 217 4.91 5.94 9.56
CA TYR A 217 6.03 5.87 10.50
C TYR A 217 6.39 7.23 11.12
N ALA A 218 6.27 8.33 10.37
CA ALA A 218 6.40 9.67 10.95
C ALA A 218 5.32 9.95 12.01
N THR A 219 4.09 9.46 11.79
CA THR A 219 2.98 9.53 12.77
C THR A 219 3.29 8.68 14.00
N LEU A 220 3.73 7.43 13.78
CA LEU A 220 4.11 6.47 14.82
C LEU A 220 5.24 7.04 15.69
N ASP A 221 6.29 7.60 15.09
CA ASP A 221 7.41 8.22 15.83
C ASP A 221 7.02 9.49 16.58
N ALA A 222 6.23 10.38 15.97
CA ALA A 222 5.89 11.67 16.57
C ALA A 222 4.86 11.55 17.71
N ARG A 223 3.95 10.57 17.64
CA ARG A 223 2.77 10.50 18.52
C ARG A 223 2.66 9.23 19.35
N TYR A 224 3.30 8.15 18.92
CA TYR A 224 3.28 6.84 19.58
C TYR A 224 4.70 6.24 19.66
N PRO A 225 5.72 6.98 20.14
CA PRO A 225 7.13 6.57 20.02
C PRO A 225 7.42 5.20 20.65
N SER A 226 6.72 4.86 21.74
CA SER A 226 6.77 3.57 22.44
C SER A 226 6.08 2.40 21.72
N ALA A 227 5.30 2.67 20.67
CA ALA A 227 4.62 1.62 19.92
C ALA A 227 5.57 0.82 19.03
N ARG A 228 6.80 1.32 18.75
CA ARG A 228 7.81 0.61 17.96
C ARG A 228 9.21 0.67 18.57
N SER A 229 9.92 -0.44 18.45
CA SER A 229 11.35 -0.57 18.74
C SER A 229 12.18 -0.17 17.52
N LEU A 230 13.46 0.20 17.70
CA LEU A 230 14.42 0.27 16.60
C LEU A 230 15.26 -1.01 16.55
N LEU A 231 15.74 -1.37 15.36
CA LEU A 231 16.55 -2.58 15.17
C LEU A 231 17.82 -2.62 16.05
N ARG A 232 18.43 -1.47 16.31
CA ARG A 232 19.62 -1.36 17.18
C ARG A 232 19.34 -1.72 18.64
N ASP A 233 18.08 -1.64 19.07
CA ASP A 233 17.67 -1.99 20.44
C ASP A 233 17.60 -3.52 20.63
N THR A 234 17.85 -4.32 19.58
CA THR A 234 17.70 -5.79 19.58
C THR A 234 19.01 -6.59 19.44
N GLU A 235 20.18 -5.92 19.44
CA GLU A 235 21.49 -6.59 19.28
C GLU A 235 21.86 -7.55 20.44
N ASP A 236 21.22 -7.45 21.61
CA ASP A 236 21.41 -8.39 22.74
C ASP A 236 20.85 -9.82 22.50
N GLY A 237 20.14 -10.04 21.39
CA GLY A 237 19.43 -11.29 21.10
C GLY A 237 20.18 -12.28 20.20
N ARG A 238 21.13 -13.05 20.76
CA ARG A 238 21.88 -14.18 20.16
C ARG A 238 21.44 -14.56 18.74
N GLU A 239 22.34 -14.32 17.77
CA GLU A 239 22.15 -14.72 16.37
C GLU A 239 21.90 -16.23 16.26
N ASN A 240 20.64 -16.61 16.06
CA ASN A 240 20.21 -17.99 15.89
C ASN A 240 19.85 -18.19 14.42
N GLY A 241 20.88 -18.52 13.66
CA GLY A 241 20.94 -18.95 12.27
C GLY A 241 22.38 -19.40 12.03
N SER A 242 22.65 -20.28 11.05
CA SER A 242 24.05 -20.51 10.70
C SER A 242 24.62 -19.27 10.01
N GLY A 243 25.91 -18.93 10.21
CA GLY A 243 26.50 -17.69 9.70
C GLY A 243 26.23 -17.47 8.20
N HIS A 244 26.32 -18.53 7.40
CA HIS A 244 26.01 -18.51 5.97
C HIS A 244 24.56 -18.11 5.64
N GLU A 245 23.58 -18.55 6.43
CA GLU A 245 22.17 -18.20 6.21
C GLU A 245 21.91 -16.71 6.51
N LEU A 246 22.60 -16.17 7.53
CA LEU A 246 22.53 -14.75 7.90
C LEU A 246 23.25 -13.89 6.85
N ASP A 247 24.42 -14.33 6.36
CA ASP A 247 25.17 -13.69 5.28
C ASP A 247 24.35 -13.59 3.98
N GLU A 248 23.60 -14.65 3.60
CA GLU A 248 22.70 -14.62 2.44
C GLU A 248 21.55 -13.61 2.60
N LEU A 249 20.94 -13.52 3.79
CA LEU A 249 19.86 -12.58 4.08
C LEU A 249 20.37 -11.12 4.08
N HIS A 250 21.52 -10.87 4.69
CA HIS A 250 22.19 -9.57 4.62
C HIS A 250 22.60 -9.23 3.18
N ALA A 251 23.11 -10.18 2.40
CA ALA A 251 23.46 -9.95 1.00
C ALA A 251 22.24 -9.52 0.16
N TYR A 252 21.06 -10.10 0.41
CA TYR A 252 19.81 -9.65 -0.20
C TYR A 252 19.48 -8.20 0.20
N GLN A 253 19.42 -7.88 1.50
CA GLN A 253 19.02 -6.55 1.97
C GLN A 253 20.05 -5.45 1.66
N ARG A 254 21.34 -5.78 1.59
CA ARG A 254 22.43 -4.86 1.26
C ARG A 254 22.26 -4.24 -0.12
N PHE A 255 21.55 -4.86 -1.06
CA PHE A 255 21.25 -4.23 -2.36
C PHE A 255 20.51 -2.91 -2.21
N PHE A 256 19.55 -2.77 -1.29
CA PHE A 256 18.84 -1.50 -1.04
C PHE A 256 19.77 -0.35 -0.60
N ARG A 257 20.97 -0.67 -0.12
CA ARG A 257 22.02 0.29 0.30
C ARG A 257 23.18 0.38 -0.71
N GLN A 258 23.00 -0.10 -1.95
CA GLN A 258 23.97 0.00 -3.04
C GLN A 258 23.41 0.86 -4.18
N GLN A 259 24.25 1.68 -4.81
CA GLN A 259 23.84 2.42 -5.98
C GLN A 259 23.61 1.46 -7.16
N ILE A 260 22.34 1.10 -7.46
CA ILE A 260 22.03 0.36 -8.69
C ILE A 260 22.49 1.23 -9.85
N PRO A 261 23.24 0.66 -10.80
CA PRO A 261 23.60 1.39 -11.99
C PRO A 261 22.34 1.45 -12.92
N ARG A 262 21.84 2.67 -13.25
CA ARG A 262 20.65 3.06 -14.07
C ARG A 262 20.98 3.64 -15.51
N THR A 263 21.22 2.85 -16.59
CA THR A 263 21.64 3.33 -17.97
C THR A 263 22.98 2.74 -18.60
N ALA A 264 22.97 1.69 -19.44
CA ALA A 264 23.98 0.61 -19.72
C ALA A 264 25.52 0.84 -19.77
N ALA A 265 26.04 2.06 -19.90
CA ALA A 265 27.48 2.30 -20.06
C ALA A 265 28.32 2.11 -18.77
N GLU A 266 27.73 2.22 -17.58
CA GLU A 266 28.49 2.11 -16.31
C GLU A 266 28.75 0.66 -15.84
N CYS A 267 28.39 -0.37 -16.63
CA CYS A 267 28.72 -1.75 -16.31
C CYS A 267 28.66 -2.66 -17.56
N ASN A 268 29.68 -3.51 -17.77
CA ASN A 268 29.71 -4.51 -18.85
C ASN A 268 28.49 -5.47 -18.80
N SER A 269 27.86 -5.60 -17.65
CA SER A 269 26.49 -6.10 -17.52
C SER A 269 25.50 -4.94 -17.59
N SER A 270 24.79 -4.84 -18.72
CA SER A 270 23.67 -3.91 -18.98
C SER A 270 22.93 -3.50 -17.70
N ARG A 271 22.99 -2.20 -17.39
CA ARG A 271 22.27 -1.57 -16.29
C ARG A 271 20.76 -1.85 -16.41
N VAL A 272 20.27 -2.60 -15.41
CA VAL A 272 18.85 -2.85 -15.04
C VAL A 272 18.05 -3.76 -15.98
N ASP A 273 17.56 -4.86 -15.42
CA ASP A 273 16.51 -5.70 -16.02
C ASP A 273 15.26 -4.87 -16.30
N GLN A 274 14.61 -5.04 -17.46
CA GLN A 274 13.42 -4.23 -17.81
C GLN A 274 12.20 -4.55 -16.94
N ARG A 275 12.21 -5.68 -16.21
CA ARG A 275 11.19 -6.02 -15.22
C ARG A 275 11.46 -5.22 -13.93
N PRO A 276 10.42 -4.72 -13.23
CA PRO A 276 10.59 -4.02 -11.94
C PRO A 276 10.89 -5.01 -10.81
N ILE A 277 12.06 -5.66 -10.89
CA ILE A 277 12.49 -6.80 -10.08
C ILE A 277 13.72 -6.43 -9.22
N HIS A 278 13.89 -7.08 -8.07
CA HIS A 278 15.02 -6.83 -7.17
C HIS A 278 16.35 -7.20 -7.86
N PRO A 279 17.45 -6.43 -7.67
CA PRO A 279 18.71 -6.61 -8.42
C PRO A 279 19.31 -8.02 -8.38
N LEU A 280 19.14 -8.74 -7.27
CA LEU A 280 19.59 -10.13 -7.11
C LEU A 280 19.05 -11.06 -8.23
N TYR A 281 17.90 -10.73 -8.81
CA TYR A 281 17.21 -11.51 -9.84
C TYR A 281 17.49 -11.04 -11.28
N TYR A 282 18.32 -10.01 -11.49
CA TYR A 282 18.58 -9.48 -12.83
C TYR A 282 19.10 -10.55 -13.79
N LYS A 283 18.53 -10.57 -15.00
CA LYS A 283 18.83 -11.54 -16.08
C LYS A 283 18.48 -13.01 -15.78
N LYS A 284 17.89 -13.32 -14.62
CA LYS A 284 17.37 -14.67 -14.32
C LYS A 284 16.07 -14.92 -15.08
N ASP A 285 15.83 -16.16 -15.52
CA ASP A 285 14.56 -16.56 -16.11
C ASP A 285 13.46 -16.74 -15.03
N ALA A 286 12.23 -17.01 -15.44
CA ALA A 286 11.12 -17.13 -14.49
C ALA A 286 11.31 -18.27 -13.48
N THR A 287 11.89 -19.40 -13.93
CA THR A 287 12.15 -20.58 -13.10
C THR A 287 13.20 -20.28 -12.03
N GLY A 288 14.36 -19.75 -12.42
CA GLY A 288 15.43 -19.41 -11.48
C GLY A 288 15.02 -18.33 -10.48
N ILE A 289 14.13 -17.40 -10.86
CA ILE A 289 13.57 -16.42 -9.92
C ILE A 289 12.68 -17.10 -8.87
N LEU A 290 11.79 -18.01 -9.29
CA LEU A 290 10.91 -18.75 -8.38
C LEU A 290 11.72 -19.64 -7.42
N GLU A 291 12.78 -20.28 -7.89
CA GLU A 291 13.68 -21.10 -7.07
C GLU A 291 14.46 -20.26 -6.06
N MET A 292 15.13 -19.19 -6.52
CA MET A 292 15.86 -18.27 -5.63
C MET A 292 14.93 -17.61 -4.60
N HIS A 293 13.72 -17.22 -4.99
CA HIS A 293 12.76 -16.60 -4.06
C HIS A 293 12.19 -17.61 -3.06
N ARG A 294 11.95 -18.87 -3.45
CA ARG A 294 11.57 -19.94 -2.49
C ARG A 294 12.68 -20.19 -1.46
N HIS A 295 13.93 -20.28 -1.90
CA HIS A 295 15.09 -20.44 -1.01
C HIS A 295 15.19 -19.27 -0.02
N LEU A 296 15.11 -18.03 -0.50
CA LEU A 296 15.10 -16.83 0.35
C LEU A 296 13.99 -16.87 1.41
N ARG A 297 12.76 -17.23 1.02
CA ARG A 297 11.64 -17.37 1.97
C ARG A 297 11.91 -18.48 2.99
N GLN A 298 12.48 -19.61 2.58
CA GLN A 298 12.85 -20.70 3.51
C GLN A 298 13.91 -20.24 4.53
N LEU A 299 14.92 -19.47 4.12
CA LEU A 299 15.91 -18.89 5.03
C LEU A 299 15.25 -17.95 6.06
N MET A 300 14.43 -17.00 5.59
CA MET A 300 13.68 -16.08 6.46
C MET A 300 12.81 -16.86 7.47
N LEU A 301 12.12 -17.91 7.00
CA LEU A 301 11.30 -18.77 7.86
C LEU A 301 12.14 -19.50 8.93
N ARG A 302 13.31 -20.05 8.60
CA ARG A 302 14.20 -20.70 9.60
C ARG A 302 14.61 -19.72 10.70
N VAL A 303 14.99 -18.50 10.35
CA VAL A 303 15.38 -17.47 11.32
C VAL A 303 14.18 -17.03 12.19
N CYS A 304 12.96 -17.00 11.64
CA CYS A 304 11.70 -16.79 12.38
C CYS A 304 11.29 -17.96 13.28
N SER A 305 11.59 -19.20 12.92
CA SER A 305 10.95 -20.43 13.45
C SER A 305 11.19 -20.70 14.95
N HIS A 306 11.99 -19.89 15.63
CA HIS A 306 12.24 -20.00 17.08
C HIS A 306 11.05 -19.59 17.96
N ARG A 307 9.92 -19.12 17.40
CA ARG A 307 8.64 -19.02 18.11
C ARG A 307 7.52 -19.65 17.27
N ARG A 308 6.69 -20.48 17.91
CA ARG A 308 5.64 -21.33 17.31
C ARG A 308 4.40 -20.54 16.84
N PHE A 309 4.57 -19.58 15.94
CA PHE A 309 3.47 -18.69 15.51
C PHE A 309 2.58 -19.27 14.40
N SER A 310 2.99 -20.34 13.72
CA SER A 310 2.12 -21.08 12.78
C SER A 310 1.99 -22.54 13.19
N SER A 311 0.77 -23.06 13.08
CA SER A 311 0.43 -24.49 13.20
C SER A 311 1.01 -25.34 12.06
N SER A 312 1.34 -24.72 10.92
CA SER A 312 1.90 -25.39 9.74
C SER A 312 3.35 -24.95 9.51
N PRO A 313 4.34 -25.85 9.59
CA PRO A 313 5.74 -25.49 9.39
C PRO A 313 5.98 -24.96 7.96
N GLY A 314 6.69 -23.83 7.86
CA GLY A 314 7.07 -23.24 6.57
C GLY A 314 6.21 -22.07 6.08
N ARG A 315 5.49 -21.39 6.98
CA ARG A 315 4.64 -20.22 6.70
C ARG A 315 4.92 -19.07 7.66
N PHE A 316 4.71 -17.84 7.20
CA PHE A 316 4.77 -16.63 8.03
C PHE A 316 3.48 -16.44 8.85
N GLY A 317 2.35 -16.91 8.33
CA GLY A 317 1.04 -16.78 8.98
C GLY A 317 0.33 -15.47 8.62
N LEU A 318 0.65 -14.85 7.47
CA LEU A 318 0.01 -13.63 7.01
C LEU A 318 -0.63 -13.83 5.64
N PHE A 319 -1.93 -13.60 5.55
CA PHE A 319 -2.76 -13.81 4.35
C PHE A 319 -3.58 -12.57 4.05
N VAL A 320 -3.96 -12.41 2.79
CA VAL A 320 -4.87 -11.34 2.36
C VAL A 320 -6.06 -11.95 1.65
N VAL A 321 -7.27 -11.54 2.01
CA VAL A 321 -8.51 -11.84 1.28
C VAL A 321 -9.05 -10.53 0.71
N TYR A 322 -9.41 -10.54 -0.58
CA TYR A 322 -9.92 -9.36 -1.28
C TYR A 322 -11.03 -9.72 -2.27
N GLU A 323 -12.09 -8.92 -2.33
CA GLU A 323 -13.14 -9.02 -3.35
C GLU A 323 -12.76 -8.19 -4.58
N ASN A 324 -12.58 -8.84 -5.74
CA ASN A 324 -12.19 -8.17 -6.98
C ASN A 324 -13.39 -7.96 -7.91
N GLU A 325 -14.39 -7.20 -7.48
CA GLU A 325 -15.56 -6.90 -8.31
C GLU A 325 -15.41 -5.58 -9.07
N ARG A 326 -15.25 -4.46 -8.36
CA ARG A 326 -15.22 -3.11 -8.94
C ARG A 326 -13.79 -2.56 -9.11
N ASP A 327 -12.91 -2.68 -8.11
CA ASP A 327 -11.55 -2.09 -8.16
C ASP A 327 -10.42 -3.08 -8.49
N GLN A 328 -10.11 -3.20 -9.78
CA GLN A 328 -8.95 -3.98 -10.24
C GLN A 328 -7.59 -3.27 -10.05
N ARG A 329 -7.55 -1.94 -9.85
CA ARG A 329 -6.28 -1.19 -9.70
C ARG A 329 -5.75 -1.32 -8.27
N SER A 330 -6.61 -1.15 -7.26
CA SER A 330 -6.19 -1.38 -5.87
C SER A 330 -5.80 -2.83 -5.63
N PHE A 331 -6.51 -3.80 -6.21
CA PHE A 331 -6.11 -5.22 -6.09
C PHE A 331 -4.68 -5.47 -6.59
N ALA A 332 -4.33 -4.88 -7.73
CA ALA A 332 -3.00 -5.01 -8.30
C ALA A 332 -1.91 -4.37 -7.41
N GLY A 333 -2.24 -3.29 -6.69
CA GLY A 333 -1.38 -2.72 -5.64
C GLY A 333 -1.24 -3.63 -4.42
N ILE A 334 -2.35 -4.24 -3.96
CA ILE A 334 -2.36 -5.22 -2.85
C ILE A 334 -1.44 -6.40 -3.15
N VAL A 335 -1.53 -7.00 -4.35
CA VAL A 335 -0.63 -8.09 -4.79
C VAL A 335 0.84 -7.66 -4.79
N ARG A 336 1.15 -6.42 -5.20
CA ARG A 336 2.50 -5.87 -5.14
C ARG A 336 3.01 -5.73 -3.70
N ASN A 337 2.17 -5.27 -2.78
CA ASN A 337 2.50 -5.14 -1.36
C ASN A 337 2.70 -6.51 -0.71
N ALA A 338 1.84 -7.48 -1.03
CA ALA A 338 1.95 -8.84 -0.53
C ALA A 338 3.27 -9.52 -0.96
N ASN A 339 3.70 -9.32 -2.22
CA ASN A 339 5.03 -9.76 -2.66
C ASN A 339 6.15 -9.13 -1.81
N ALA A 340 6.00 -7.86 -1.40
CA ALA A 340 7.00 -7.13 -0.62
C ALA A 340 7.07 -7.55 0.86
N PHE A 341 5.95 -7.94 1.46
CA PHE A 341 5.76 -7.96 2.91
C PHE A 341 5.29 -9.32 3.42
N LEU A 342 6.13 -10.35 3.29
CA LEU A 342 6.05 -11.69 3.92
C LEU A 342 4.71 -12.45 3.81
N VAL A 343 3.72 -11.96 3.07
CA VAL A 343 2.44 -12.63 2.85
C VAL A 343 2.67 -14.01 2.24
N ASP A 344 1.96 -15.01 2.74
CA ASP A 344 2.00 -16.38 2.23
C ASP A 344 1.13 -16.55 0.98
N GLN A 345 -0.12 -16.07 1.03
CA GLN A 345 -1.00 -16.02 -0.14
C GLN A 345 -1.88 -14.77 -0.18
N VAL A 346 -2.16 -14.31 -1.41
CA VAL A 346 -3.26 -13.37 -1.70
C VAL A 346 -4.40 -14.16 -2.31
N LEU A 347 -5.50 -14.23 -1.60
CA LEU A 347 -6.72 -14.95 -1.94
C LEU A 347 -7.75 -13.94 -2.46
N TYR A 348 -8.48 -14.28 -3.53
CA TYR A 348 -9.50 -13.37 -4.06
C TYR A 348 -10.70 -14.06 -4.69
N PHE A 349 -11.84 -13.39 -4.64
CA PHE A 349 -13.11 -13.82 -5.24
C PHE A 349 -13.74 -12.69 -6.08
N GLY A 350 -14.91 -12.93 -6.67
CA GLY A 350 -15.56 -12.00 -7.61
C GLY A 350 -15.01 -12.18 -9.02
N ARG A 351 -14.61 -11.10 -9.72
CA ARG A 351 -14.10 -11.23 -11.10
C ARG A 351 -12.73 -11.90 -11.12
N LYS A 352 -12.61 -12.99 -11.89
CA LYS A 352 -11.32 -13.67 -12.14
C LYS A 352 -10.22 -12.77 -12.72
N LYS A 353 -10.58 -11.72 -13.48
CA LYS A 353 -9.64 -10.88 -14.23
C LYS A 353 -9.00 -9.81 -13.34
N ILE A 354 -7.66 -9.82 -13.29
CA ILE A 354 -6.83 -8.85 -12.56
C ILE A 354 -6.25 -7.79 -13.50
N ASN A 355 -5.93 -6.60 -12.99
CA ASN A 355 -5.22 -5.58 -13.75
C ASN A 355 -3.71 -5.85 -13.76
N VAL A 356 -3.20 -6.32 -14.90
CA VAL A 356 -1.78 -6.63 -15.10
C VAL A 356 -0.86 -5.41 -15.02
N VAL A 357 -1.36 -4.18 -15.18
CA VAL A 357 -0.56 -2.94 -15.17
C VAL A 357 -0.11 -2.56 -13.75
N GLY A 358 -0.89 -2.88 -12.72
CA GLY A 358 -0.47 -2.66 -11.33
C GLY A 358 0.45 -3.77 -10.80
N THR A 359 0.29 -5.00 -11.32
CA THR A 359 1.08 -6.16 -10.87
C THR A 359 2.41 -6.34 -11.59
N VAL A 360 2.56 -5.86 -12.85
CA VAL A 360 3.72 -6.06 -13.77
C VAL A 360 4.93 -6.75 -13.13
N GLY A 361 5.00 -8.06 -13.30
CA GLY A 361 6.08 -8.91 -12.79
C GLY A 361 5.64 -9.73 -11.58
N THR A 362 5.05 -9.10 -10.56
CA THR A 362 4.69 -9.76 -9.28
C THR A 362 3.74 -10.93 -9.44
N GLN A 363 2.76 -10.85 -10.35
CA GLN A 363 1.78 -11.92 -10.56
C GLN A 363 2.40 -13.24 -11.04
N HIS A 364 3.66 -13.22 -11.49
CA HIS A 364 4.41 -14.42 -11.90
C HIS A 364 5.21 -15.05 -10.75
N TYR A 365 5.39 -14.35 -9.64
CA TYR A 365 6.25 -14.76 -8.51
C TYR A 365 5.49 -14.90 -7.19
N THR A 366 4.43 -14.09 -7.02
CA THR A 366 3.41 -14.22 -5.97
C THR A 366 2.04 -14.27 -6.67
N PRO A 367 1.67 -15.40 -7.31
CA PRO A 367 0.40 -15.52 -8.02
C PRO A 367 -0.77 -15.46 -7.02
N PRO A 368 -1.75 -14.56 -7.20
CA PRO A 368 -2.95 -14.56 -6.37
C PRO A 368 -3.82 -15.78 -6.70
N VAL A 369 -4.42 -16.38 -5.67
CA VAL A 369 -5.25 -17.59 -5.78
C VAL A 369 -6.71 -17.20 -5.89
N TYR A 370 -7.32 -17.59 -7.02
CA TYR A 370 -8.74 -17.33 -7.30
C TYR A 370 -9.63 -18.37 -6.61
N LEU A 371 -10.48 -17.90 -5.71
CA LEU A 371 -11.42 -18.73 -4.96
C LEU A 371 -12.73 -18.99 -5.74
N GLY A 372 -13.14 -18.10 -6.63
CA GLY A 372 -14.36 -18.24 -7.42
C GLY A 372 -15.12 -16.92 -7.55
N PRO A 373 -16.24 -16.91 -8.28
CA PRO A 373 -17.21 -15.83 -8.17
C PRO A 373 -17.79 -15.75 -6.74
N PHE A 374 -18.32 -14.59 -6.37
CA PHE A 374 -19.36 -14.54 -5.36
C PHE A 374 -20.63 -15.09 -6.02
N ASP A 375 -21.13 -16.22 -5.54
CA ASP A 375 -22.16 -16.97 -6.25
C ASP A 375 -23.11 -17.64 -5.26
N VAL A 376 -24.37 -17.18 -5.32
CA VAL A 376 -25.51 -17.62 -4.51
C VAL A 376 -26.51 -18.37 -5.41
N GLU A 377 -26.22 -18.54 -6.71
CA GLU A 377 -27.20 -19.02 -7.70
C GLU A 377 -27.48 -20.54 -7.58
N ASP A 378 -26.58 -21.32 -6.96
CA ASP A 378 -26.74 -22.77 -6.72
C ASP A 378 -27.62 -23.13 -5.50
N GLY A 379 -28.52 -22.23 -5.07
CA GLY A 379 -29.40 -22.42 -3.90
C GLY A 379 -28.66 -22.48 -2.54
N SER A 380 -27.35 -22.29 -2.56
CA SER A 380 -26.48 -22.09 -1.40
C SER A 380 -26.69 -20.67 -0.89
N ASP A 381 -27.22 -20.51 0.33
CA ASP A 381 -27.30 -19.18 0.94
C ASP A 381 -25.91 -18.54 1.12
N ALA A 382 -25.89 -17.21 1.33
CA ALA A 382 -24.67 -16.43 1.47
C ALA A 382 -23.80 -16.90 2.66
N GLU A 383 -24.43 -17.46 3.69
CA GLU A 383 -23.79 -17.98 4.89
C GLU A 383 -23.07 -19.32 4.61
N THR A 384 -23.68 -20.18 3.81
CA THR A 384 -23.07 -21.41 3.28
C THR A 384 -21.90 -21.08 2.35
N TRP A 385 -22.02 -20.05 1.50
CA TRP A 385 -20.91 -19.56 0.68
C TRP A 385 -19.75 -19.04 1.54
N ALA A 386 -20.03 -18.17 2.52
CA ALA A 386 -19.02 -17.61 3.42
C ALA A 386 -18.31 -18.71 4.24
N THR A 387 -19.06 -19.72 4.69
CA THR A 387 -18.51 -20.88 5.42
C THR A 387 -17.61 -21.74 4.52
N LYS A 388 -18.00 -22.00 3.27
CA LYS A 388 -17.13 -22.67 2.27
C LYS A 388 -15.87 -21.85 1.96
N LEU A 389 -15.99 -20.53 1.86
CA LEU A 389 -14.84 -19.64 1.65
C LEU A 389 -13.87 -19.73 2.83
N LEU A 390 -14.38 -19.60 4.06
CA LEU A 390 -13.61 -19.71 5.31
C LEU A 390 -12.85 -21.04 5.38
N GLN A 391 -13.55 -22.17 5.22
CA GLN A 391 -12.94 -23.51 5.20
C GLN A 391 -11.84 -23.63 4.15
N ARG A 392 -12.01 -23.02 2.98
CA ARG A 392 -11.00 -23.03 1.92
C ARG A 392 -9.78 -22.17 2.26
N VAL A 393 -9.97 -21.03 2.93
CA VAL A 393 -8.86 -20.20 3.43
C VAL A 393 -8.10 -20.91 4.56
N GLU A 394 -8.80 -21.56 5.49
CA GLU A 394 -8.19 -22.31 6.60
C GLU A 394 -7.46 -23.57 6.10
N LEU A 395 -7.99 -24.26 5.09
CA LEU A 395 -7.31 -25.35 4.39
C LEU A 395 -6.05 -24.84 3.66
N GLU A 396 -6.15 -23.72 2.95
CA GLU A 396 -5.01 -23.07 2.29
C GLU A 396 -3.97 -22.56 3.29
N ASN A 397 -4.35 -22.20 4.53
CA ASN A 397 -3.45 -21.86 5.63
C ASN A 397 -2.79 -23.11 6.27
N GLY A 398 -3.55 -24.21 6.41
CA GLY A 398 -3.15 -25.37 7.19
C GLY A 398 -3.55 -25.29 8.67
N GLY A 399 -4.75 -24.74 8.94
CA GLY A 399 -5.36 -24.67 10.28
C GLY A 399 -6.14 -23.37 10.51
N ASN A 400 -6.81 -23.29 11.66
CA ASN A 400 -7.53 -22.10 12.13
C ASN A 400 -6.62 -20.87 12.14
N ILE A 401 -7.18 -19.71 11.80
CA ILE A 401 -6.46 -18.44 11.67
C ILE A 401 -7.38 -17.27 12.03
N SER A 402 -6.84 -16.20 12.60
CA SER A 402 -7.65 -15.03 12.95
C SER A 402 -7.96 -14.18 11.72
N TRP A 403 -9.21 -13.77 11.56
CA TRP A 403 -9.71 -12.91 10.50
C TRP A 403 -9.87 -11.48 11.00
N TRP A 404 -9.15 -10.53 10.41
CA TRP A 404 -9.19 -9.12 10.78
C TRP A 404 -9.67 -8.29 9.60
N PHE A 405 -10.66 -7.43 9.81
CA PHE A 405 -11.09 -6.47 8.80
C PHE A 405 -10.17 -5.25 8.80
N LEU A 406 -9.66 -4.83 7.64
CA LEU A 406 -8.84 -3.61 7.52
C LEU A 406 -9.72 -2.37 7.35
N ASP A 407 -9.77 -1.50 8.36
CA ASP A 407 -10.37 -0.16 8.21
C ASP A 407 -9.39 0.79 7.52
N CYS A 408 -9.71 1.17 6.28
CA CYS A 408 -8.97 2.13 5.46
C CYS A 408 -9.28 3.61 5.81
N GLY A 409 -10.05 3.89 6.87
CA GLY A 409 -10.59 5.22 7.19
C GLY A 409 -11.77 5.59 6.27
N HIS A 410 -12.56 4.59 5.86
CA HIS A 410 -13.61 4.72 4.82
C HIS A 410 -15.02 4.92 5.39
N ALA A 411 -15.13 5.10 6.71
CA ALA A 411 -16.39 5.24 7.44
C ALA A 411 -17.47 6.10 6.75
N PHE A 412 -17.08 7.25 6.19
CA PHE A 412 -18.01 8.15 5.51
C PHE A 412 -18.52 7.58 4.18
N LEU A 413 -17.65 6.93 3.39
CA LEU A 413 -18.01 6.31 2.11
C LEU A 413 -19.04 5.20 2.30
N TYR A 414 -18.95 4.45 3.39
CA TYR A 414 -19.89 3.36 3.66
C TYR A 414 -21.31 3.88 3.91
N MET A 415 -21.46 4.99 4.64
CA MET A 415 -22.76 5.64 4.90
C MET A 415 -23.42 6.16 3.63
N ASP A 416 -22.65 6.65 2.66
CA ASP A 416 -23.16 7.16 1.38
C ASP A 416 -23.72 6.03 0.46
N SER A 417 -23.61 4.75 0.86
CA SER A 417 -23.99 3.58 0.03
C SER A 417 -25.40 3.06 0.27
N THR A 418 -26.03 3.41 1.40
CA THR A 418 -27.22 2.72 1.91
C THR A 418 -28.53 3.45 1.62
N SER A 419 -28.59 4.28 0.57
CA SER A 419 -29.83 4.95 0.15
C SER A 419 -30.79 3.95 -0.50
N VAL A 420 -31.77 3.47 0.27
CA VAL A 420 -32.78 2.51 -0.19
C VAL A 420 -33.68 3.14 -1.27
N ASN A 421 -33.71 2.55 -2.46
CA ASN A 421 -34.74 2.85 -3.45
C ASN A 421 -35.93 1.89 -3.22
N GLU A 422 -37.04 2.39 -2.65
CA GLU A 422 -38.22 1.57 -2.31
C GLU A 422 -38.84 0.84 -3.52
N THR A 423 -38.58 1.32 -4.73
CA THR A 423 -39.06 0.72 -5.99
C THR A 423 -38.17 -0.40 -6.56
N ALA A 424 -37.05 -0.71 -5.90
CA ALA A 424 -36.08 -1.71 -6.33
C ALA A 424 -36.66 -3.15 -6.36
N LYS A 425 -36.03 -4.04 -7.15
CA LYS A 425 -36.41 -5.47 -7.21
C LYS A 425 -35.86 -6.22 -6.00
N GLU A 426 -36.43 -7.40 -5.68
CA GLU A 426 -35.99 -8.19 -4.52
C GLU A 426 -34.47 -8.48 -4.44
N PRO A 427 -33.72 -8.76 -5.53
CA PRO A 427 -32.27 -8.92 -5.46
C PRO A 427 -31.55 -7.63 -5.00
N GLU A 428 -31.96 -6.48 -5.52
CA GLU A 428 -31.41 -5.16 -5.14
C GLU A 428 -31.78 -4.81 -3.69
N LYS A 429 -32.99 -5.18 -3.23
CA LYS A 429 -33.37 -5.06 -1.81
C LYS A 429 -32.52 -5.96 -0.91
N MET A 430 -32.15 -7.15 -1.37
CA MET A 430 -31.29 -8.07 -0.61
C MET A 430 -29.85 -7.55 -0.51
N GLU A 431 -29.26 -7.05 -1.61
CA GLU A 431 -27.95 -6.36 -1.60
C GLU A 431 -27.98 -5.12 -0.68
N THR A 432 -29.08 -4.38 -0.69
CA THR A 432 -29.29 -3.22 0.19
C THR A 432 -29.39 -3.63 1.67
N ARG A 433 -30.06 -4.74 1.99
CA ARG A 433 -30.13 -5.27 3.37
C ARG A 433 -28.76 -5.71 3.88
N ASP A 434 -28.04 -6.52 3.11
CA ASP A 434 -26.67 -6.96 3.46
C ASP A 434 -25.74 -5.74 3.67
N SER A 435 -25.85 -4.71 2.81
CA SER A 435 -25.11 -3.45 2.98
C SER A 435 -25.45 -2.70 4.27
N VAL A 436 -26.73 -2.70 4.69
CA VAL A 436 -27.18 -2.07 5.94
C VAL A 436 -26.74 -2.89 7.17
N GLU A 437 -26.78 -4.22 7.10
CA GLU A 437 -26.29 -5.11 8.15
C GLU A 437 -24.76 -5.01 8.31
N ALA A 438 -24.02 -4.99 7.20
CA ALA A 438 -22.58 -4.74 7.15
C ALA A 438 -22.21 -3.37 7.76
N LEU A 439 -22.94 -2.31 7.42
CA LEU A 439 -22.74 -0.98 8.00
C LEU A 439 -23.07 -0.94 9.50
N THR A 440 -24.12 -1.65 9.93
CA THR A 440 -24.51 -1.76 11.34
C THR A 440 -23.46 -2.51 12.15
N TRP A 441 -22.97 -3.64 11.62
CA TRP A 441 -21.85 -4.40 12.19
C TRP A 441 -20.60 -3.51 12.32
N TYR A 442 -20.23 -2.82 11.24
CA TYR A 442 -19.05 -1.96 11.22
C TYR A 442 -19.14 -0.82 12.24
N ASN A 443 -20.29 -0.13 12.31
CA ASN A 443 -20.49 0.97 13.25
C ASN A 443 -20.49 0.50 14.71
N THR A 444 -20.99 -0.71 14.99
CA THR A 444 -20.98 -1.32 16.32
C THR A 444 -19.56 -1.65 16.75
N HIS A 445 -18.81 -2.38 15.91
CA HIS A 445 -17.49 -2.92 16.29
C HIS A 445 -16.34 -1.91 16.16
N ARG A 446 -16.42 -0.89 15.29
CA ARG A 446 -15.34 0.11 15.13
C ARG A 446 -15.17 1.04 16.35
N ALA A 447 -16.19 1.10 17.21
CA ALA A 447 -16.20 1.91 18.43
C ALA A 447 -15.83 1.08 19.67
N ASP A 448 -15.72 -0.24 19.53
CA ASP A 448 -15.41 -1.19 20.61
C ASP A 448 -13.88 -1.31 20.81
N PRO A 449 -13.33 -0.90 21.98
CA PRO A 449 -11.89 -1.01 22.27
C PRO A 449 -11.38 -2.46 22.37
N ASP A 450 -12.25 -3.41 22.67
CA ASP A 450 -11.92 -4.83 22.77
C ASP A 450 -11.98 -5.52 21.41
N PHE A 451 -12.76 -4.99 20.45
CA PHE A 451 -12.79 -5.49 19.07
C PHE A 451 -11.81 -4.77 18.13
N THR A 452 -11.36 -3.57 18.47
CA THR A 452 -10.39 -2.82 17.67
C THR A 452 -8.94 -3.12 18.05
N LEU A 453 -8.07 -3.12 17.04
CA LEU A 453 -6.62 -3.14 17.17
C LEU A 453 -6.07 -2.05 16.25
N SER A 454 -5.13 -1.22 16.71
CA SER A 454 -4.50 -0.21 15.89
C SER A 454 -3.11 -0.63 15.44
N LEU A 455 -2.68 -0.23 14.24
CA LEU A 455 -1.27 -0.33 13.84
C LEU A 455 -0.33 0.52 14.72
N CYS A 456 -0.90 1.49 15.45
CA CYS A 456 -0.23 2.31 16.46
C CYS A 456 -0.20 1.67 17.87
N ASP A 457 -0.75 0.48 18.06
CA ASP A 457 -0.53 -0.30 19.28
C ASP A 457 0.93 -0.79 19.38
N THR A 458 1.33 -1.20 20.60
CA THR A 458 2.64 -1.78 20.85
C THR A 458 2.86 -3.07 20.05
N GLU A 459 4.12 -3.34 19.73
CA GLU A 459 4.51 -4.52 18.98
C GLU A 459 4.12 -5.81 19.73
N GLU A 460 4.14 -5.76 21.06
CA GLU A 460 3.69 -6.80 21.97
C GLU A 460 2.20 -7.09 21.79
N ARG A 461 1.34 -6.08 21.92
CA ARG A 461 -0.13 -6.24 21.79
C ARG A 461 -0.52 -6.77 20.42
N ILE A 462 0.06 -6.23 19.35
CA ILE A 462 -0.22 -6.68 17.98
C ILE A 462 0.24 -8.14 17.79
N ARG A 463 1.44 -8.50 18.27
CA ARG A 463 2.03 -9.85 18.14
C ARG A 463 1.32 -10.90 18.99
N GLU A 464 0.82 -10.51 20.17
CA GLU A 464 -0.02 -11.36 21.01
C GLU A 464 -1.38 -11.62 20.37
N THR A 465 -2.02 -10.58 19.82
CA THR A 465 -3.30 -10.72 19.12
C THR A 465 -3.15 -11.53 17.83
N ALA A 466 -1.99 -11.45 17.14
CA ALA A 466 -1.69 -12.18 15.90
C ALA A 466 -1.23 -13.64 16.12
N GLN A 467 -1.32 -14.21 17.32
CA GLN A 467 -0.92 -15.60 17.58
C GLN A 467 -1.75 -16.59 16.74
N GLY A 468 -1.07 -17.48 16.01
CA GLY A 468 -1.68 -18.42 15.07
C GLY A 468 -1.78 -17.90 13.63
N GLY A 469 -1.54 -16.60 13.42
CA GLY A 469 -1.57 -15.94 12.11
C GLY A 469 -2.83 -15.10 11.87
N VAL A 470 -2.79 -14.31 10.79
CA VAL A 470 -3.81 -13.32 10.42
C VAL A 470 -4.19 -13.45 8.94
N VAL A 471 -5.49 -13.56 8.69
CA VAL A 471 -6.14 -13.24 7.41
C VAL A 471 -6.61 -11.79 7.48
N LEU A 472 -6.02 -10.93 6.66
CA LEU A 472 -6.46 -9.55 6.50
C LEU A 472 -7.53 -9.47 5.41
N LEU A 473 -8.79 -9.29 5.81
CA LEU A 473 -9.90 -9.00 4.92
C LEU A 473 -9.83 -7.52 4.51
N VAL A 474 -9.43 -7.27 3.27
CA VAL A 474 -9.23 -5.92 2.74
C VAL A 474 -10.48 -5.49 1.96
N PRO A 475 -11.15 -4.37 2.31
CA PRO A 475 -12.34 -3.89 1.61
C PRO A 475 -12.03 -3.45 0.19
N GLN A 476 -13.07 -3.39 -0.64
CA GLN A 476 -13.01 -2.59 -1.87
C GLN A 476 -13.09 -1.10 -1.54
N GLU A 477 -12.60 -0.27 -2.45
CA GLU A 477 -12.53 1.19 -2.27
C GLU A 477 -13.94 1.79 -2.07
N GLY A 478 -14.22 2.25 -0.84
CA GLY A 478 -15.51 2.79 -0.44
C GLY A 478 -16.66 1.78 -0.34
N ILE A 479 -16.39 0.47 -0.25
CA ILE A 479 -17.41 -0.59 -0.16
C ILE A 479 -17.04 -1.56 0.96
N LEU A 480 -17.99 -1.87 1.85
CA LEU A 480 -17.81 -2.92 2.87
C LEU A 480 -17.92 -4.32 2.23
N PRO A 481 -17.14 -5.31 2.69
CA PRO A 481 -17.42 -6.72 2.40
C PRO A 481 -18.83 -7.11 2.87
N THR A 482 -19.38 -8.19 2.29
CA THR A 482 -20.71 -8.70 2.66
C THR A 482 -20.81 -9.03 4.16
N PHE A 483 -21.99 -8.87 4.73
CA PHE A 483 -22.20 -9.01 6.18
C PHE A 483 -21.77 -10.39 6.70
N CYS A 484 -22.08 -11.46 5.96
CA CYS A 484 -21.68 -12.83 6.31
C CYS A 484 -20.15 -13.03 6.41
N LEU A 485 -19.34 -12.26 5.67
CA LEU A 485 -17.88 -12.27 5.80
C LEU A 485 -17.40 -11.42 6.97
N LEU A 486 -17.99 -10.25 7.19
CA LEU A 486 -17.66 -9.38 8.32
C LEU A 486 -17.92 -10.08 9.65
N GLN A 487 -19.02 -10.83 9.78
CA GLN A 487 -19.32 -11.67 10.94
C GLN A 487 -18.25 -12.72 11.28
N ARG A 488 -17.35 -13.07 10.34
CA ARG A 488 -16.22 -13.99 10.60
C ARG A 488 -14.99 -13.29 11.15
N CYS A 489 -14.89 -11.97 11.03
CA CYS A 489 -13.77 -11.22 11.59
C CYS A 489 -13.86 -11.21 13.12
N GLN A 490 -12.73 -11.36 13.81
CA GLN A 490 -12.66 -11.22 15.29
C GLN A 490 -12.02 -9.90 15.74
N LYS A 491 -11.50 -9.10 14.79
CA LYS A 491 -10.97 -7.74 15.03
C LYS A 491 -11.24 -6.82 13.85
N ILE A 492 -11.28 -5.52 14.13
CA ILE A 492 -11.05 -4.45 13.14
C ILE A 492 -9.65 -3.90 13.35
N LEU A 493 -8.81 -3.97 12.32
CA LEU A 493 -7.48 -3.39 12.28
C LEU A 493 -7.54 -1.97 11.72
N THR A 494 -7.25 -0.97 12.55
CA THR A 494 -7.28 0.45 12.19
C THR A 494 -5.87 0.99 11.91
N LEU A 495 -5.77 1.91 10.94
CA LEU A 495 -4.51 2.59 10.62
C LEU A 495 -4.01 3.49 11.77
N LEU A 496 -4.93 4.24 12.37
CA LEU A 496 -4.72 5.12 13.52
C LEU A 496 -5.77 4.79 14.59
N PRO A 497 -5.54 5.11 15.88
CA PRO A 497 -6.55 4.92 16.92
C PRO A 497 -7.82 5.70 16.63
N TYR A 498 -8.99 5.18 17.03
CA TYR A 498 -10.31 5.73 16.67
C TYR A 498 -10.46 7.24 16.96
N ALA A 499 -9.88 7.72 18.07
CA ALA A 499 -9.89 9.12 18.49
C ALA A 499 -9.11 10.08 17.56
N GLU A 500 -8.25 9.56 16.68
CA GLU A 500 -7.44 10.34 15.72
C GLU A 500 -8.08 10.48 14.33
N ASN A 501 -9.27 9.91 14.11
CA ASN A 501 -9.99 10.08 12.85
C ASN A 501 -10.41 11.55 12.69
N THR A 502 -9.60 12.32 11.97
CA THR A 502 -9.83 13.74 11.71
C THR A 502 -11.06 13.97 10.85
N GLU A 503 -11.94 14.88 11.30
CA GLU A 503 -13.00 15.42 10.44
C GLU A 503 -12.38 15.99 9.15
N GLY A 504 -12.92 15.58 8.00
CA GLY A 504 -12.37 15.95 6.69
C GLY A 504 -11.34 14.96 6.12
N SER A 505 -10.93 13.93 6.86
CA SER A 505 -10.12 12.84 6.28
C SER A 505 -10.86 12.18 5.11
N ALA A 506 -10.13 11.95 4.01
CA ALA A 506 -10.65 11.25 2.82
C ALA A 506 -10.45 9.73 2.88
N GLY A 507 -9.95 9.19 4.01
CA GLY A 507 -9.45 7.81 4.11
C GLY A 507 -8.19 7.58 3.25
N LEU A 508 -7.51 6.45 3.42
CA LEU A 508 -6.42 6.05 2.52
C LEU A 508 -6.96 5.31 1.29
N PRO A 509 -6.30 5.43 0.12
CA PRO A 509 -6.52 4.47 -0.97
C PRO A 509 -6.28 3.05 -0.44
N VAL A 510 -7.14 2.08 -0.76
CA VAL A 510 -7.05 0.71 -0.19
C VAL A 510 -5.66 0.09 -0.36
N SER A 511 -5.06 0.26 -1.55
CA SER A 511 -3.71 -0.24 -1.85
C SER A 511 -2.57 0.47 -1.09
N VAL A 512 -2.82 1.64 -0.52
CA VAL A 512 -1.89 2.32 0.41
C VAL A 512 -2.12 1.81 1.82
N ALA A 513 -3.38 1.75 2.28
CA ALA A 513 -3.76 1.21 3.60
C ALA A 513 -3.24 -0.22 3.81
N ALA A 514 -3.47 -1.11 2.84
CA ALA A 514 -2.97 -2.48 2.87
C ALA A 514 -1.43 -2.52 2.85
N GLY A 515 -0.76 -1.58 2.17
CA GLY A 515 0.70 -1.49 2.19
C GLY A 515 1.26 -1.12 3.56
N VAL A 516 0.63 -0.16 4.24
CA VAL A 516 0.95 0.22 5.63
C VAL A 516 0.71 -0.95 6.59
N ALA A 517 -0.46 -1.57 6.52
CA ALA A 517 -0.81 -2.71 7.37
C ALA A 517 0.12 -3.90 7.17
N LEU A 518 0.34 -4.35 5.93
CA LEU A 518 1.18 -5.51 5.64
C LEU A 518 2.65 -5.29 6.03
N GLN A 519 3.19 -4.08 5.82
CA GLN A 519 4.55 -3.76 6.26
C GLN A 519 4.66 -3.84 7.78
N ARG A 520 3.71 -3.23 8.51
CA ARG A 520 3.72 -3.16 9.98
C ARG A 520 3.52 -4.54 10.60
N LEU A 521 2.56 -5.32 10.10
CA LEU A 521 2.33 -6.71 10.53
C LEU A 521 3.56 -7.58 10.25
N SER A 522 4.17 -7.48 9.07
CA SER A 522 5.42 -8.22 8.76
C SER A 522 6.54 -7.91 9.75
N ALA A 523 6.74 -6.62 10.06
CA ALA A 523 7.79 -6.20 10.98
C ALA A 523 7.53 -6.70 12.42
N VAL A 524 6.28 -6.67 12.88
CA VAL A 524 5.90 -7.03 14.26
C VAL A 524 5.79 -8.55 14.48
N MET A 525 5.27 -9.29 13.50
CA MET A 525 5.16 -10.76 13.54
C MET A 525 6.52 -11.44 13.30
N HIS A 526 7.41 -10.82 12.50
CA HIS A 526 8.72 -11.36 12.14
C HIS A 526 9.86 -10.37 12.43
N PRO A 527 10.04 -9.94 13.70
CA PRO A 527 10.99 -8.89 14.05
C PRO A 527 12.43 -9.25 13.70
N ARG A 528 12.79 -10.54 13.72
CA ARG A 528 14.15 -10.99 13.33
C ARG A 528 14.44 -10.75 11.85
N VAL A 529 13.46 -10.93 10.95
CA VAL A 529 13.67 -10.68 9.50
C VAL A 529 13.90 -9.20 9.22
N SER A 530 13.34 -8.33 10.07
CA SER A 530 13.53 -6.88 9.99
C SER A 530 14.96 -6.42 10.29
N ILE A 531 15.79 -7.23 10.97
CA ILE A 531 17.16 -6.88 11.36
C ILE A 531 18.11 -6.83 10.14
N PHE A 532 17.84 -7.61 9.10
CA PHE A 532 18.78 -7.88 8.01
C PHE A 532 18.95 -6.73 6.99
#